data_AF-A0A2A4AKQ4-F1
#
_entry.id   AF-A0A2A4AKQ4-F1
#
_cell.length_a   1.000
_cell.length_b   1.000
_cell.length_c   1.000
_cell.angle_alpha   90.00
_cell.angle_beta   90.00
_cell.angle_gamma   90.00
#
_symmetry.space_group_name_H-M   'P 1'
#
loop_
_entity.id
_entity.type
_entity.pdbx_description
1 polymer ?
#
loop_
_entity_poly.entity_id
_entity_poly.type
_entity_poly.pdbx_seq_one_letter_code
_entity_poly.pdbx_strand_id
1 'polypeptide(L)' 'MPYQQMTAADLPRFKGRRVVLIPEAYSPDRVADRLIFAAVQDGIVFGATRDGRFTLDVAAPVLIDPNL' A
#
# COMPACT_ATOMS: atom_id res chain seq x y z
N MET A 1 16.17 -2.62 -2.17
CA MET A 1 15.61 -2.33 -3.52
C MET A 1 14.61 -1.20 -3.36
N PRO A 2 14.57 -0.21 -4.24
CA PRO A 2 13.71 0.94 -4.02
C PRO A 2 12.25 0.54 -4.21
N TYR A 3 11.40 0.89 -3.24
CA TYR A 3 9.96 0.80 -3.43
C TYR A 3 9.54 1.73 -4.57
N GLN A 4 8.51 1.34 -5.32
CA GLN A 4 7.94 2.14 -6.39
C GLN A 4 6.76 2.95 -5.85
N GLN A 5 6.73 4.25 -6.15
CA GLN A 5 5.58 5.10 -5.86
C GLN A 5 4.47 4.87 -6.89
N MET A 6 3.23 4.78 -6.40
CA MET A 6 2.01 4.64 -7.19
C MET A 6 0.81 5.21 -6.43
N THR A 7 -0.38 5.13 -7.03
CA THR A 7 -1.63 5.56 -6.38
C THR A 7 -2.28 4.41 -5.62
N ALA A 8 -3.00 4.70 -4.54
CA ALA A 8 -3.71 3.68 -3.78
C ALA A 8 -4.70 2.87 -4.64
N ALA A 9 -5.23 3.47 -5.72
CA ALA A 9 -6.11 2.81 -6.68
C ALA A 9 -5.54 1.51 -7.26
N ASP A 10 -4.21 1.38 -7.42
CA ASP A 10 -3.64 0.18 -7.99
C ASP A 10 -3.41 -0.94 -6.96
N LEU A 11 -3.52 -0.67 -5.65
CA LEU A 11 -3.26 -1.65 -4.57
C LEU A 11 -3.96 -3.01 -4.72
N PRO A 12 -5.21 -3.12 -5.25
CA PRO A 12 -5.84 -4.42 -5.50
C PRO A 12 -5.00 -5.37 -6.37
N ARG A 13 -4.11 -4.85 -7.22
CA ARG A 13 -3.22 -5.62 -8.10
C ARG A 13 -1.94 -6.11 -7.41
N PHE A 14 -1.68 -5.70 -6.16
CA PHE A 14 -0.41 -5.91 -5.45
C PHE A 14 -0.58 -6.72 -4.15
N LYS A 15 -1.68 -7.48 -4.02
CA LYS A 15 -1.88 -8.37 -2.86
C LYS A 15 -0.67 -9.28 -2.64
N GLY A 16 -0.20 -9.35 -1.40
CA GLY A 16 0.96 -10.13 -0.98
C GLY A 16 2.29 -9.36 -1.02
N ARG A 17 2.37 -8.21 -1.69
CA ARG A 17 3.57 -7.36 -1.71
C ARG A 17 3.67 -6.50 -0.46
N ARG A 18 4.88 -5.99 -0.20
CA ARG A 18 5.10 -5.02 0.88
C ARG A 18 4.63 -3.64 0.46
N VAL A 19 3.98 -2.92 1.37
CA VAL A 19 3.37 -1.62 1.12
C VAL A 19 3.72 -0.64 2.24
N VAL A 20 4.04 0.59 1.88
CA VAL A 20 4.10 1.74 2.78
C VAL A 20 2.90 2.64 2.45
N LEU A 21 1.96 2.73 3.39
CA LEU A 21 0.71 3.48 3.22
C LEU A 21 0.89 5.01 3.38
N ILE A 22 1.97 5.43 4.05
CA ILE A 22 2.30 6.83 4.30
C ILE A 22 3.76 7.03 3.87
N PRO A 23 4.02 7.41 2.60
CA PRO A 23 5.37 7.55 2.06
C PRO A 23 6.26 8.50 2.88
N GLU A 24 5.68 9.55 3.47
CA GLU A 24 6.39 10.56 4.26
C GLU A 24 6.92 10.00 5.59
N ALA A 25 6.32 8.91 6.08
CA ALA A 25 6.75 8.21 7.29
C ALA A 25 7.67 7.02 6.97
N TYR A 26 8.07 6.83 5.72
CA TYR A 26 8.94 5.73 5.31
C TYR A 26 10.32 5.86 5.94
N SER A 27 10.82 4.76 6.51
CA SER A 27 12.20 4.61 6.96
C SER A 27 12.80 3.37 6.29
N PRO A 28 13.97 3.49 5.64
CA PRO A 28 14.62 2.35 4.99
C PRO A 28 15.06 1.26 5.98
N ASP A 29 15.18 1.60 7.26
CA ASP A 29 15.55 0.67 8.33
C ASP A 29 14.38 -0.17 8.82
N ARG A 30 13.15 0.11 8.36
CA ARG A 30 11.94 -0.63 8.72
C ARG A 30 11.48 -1.50 7.56
N VAL A 31 11.09 -2.73 7.89
CA VAL A 31 10.42 -3.62 6.94
C VAL A 31 8.97 -3.18 6.80
N ALA A 32 8.57 -2.76 5.60
CA ALA A 32 7.18 -2.39 5.36
C ALA A 32 6.25 -3.61 5.43
N ASP A 33 5.00 -3.35 5.79
CA ASP A 33 4.01 -4.39 6.06
C ASP A 33 3.46 -5.01 4.76
N ARG A 34 2.87 -6.20 4.84
CA ARG A 34 2.34 -6.95 3.70
C ARG A 34 0.87 -6.62 3.44
N LEU A 35 0.55 -6.26 2.21
CA LEU A 35 -0.83 -6.06 1.78
C LEU A 35 -1.57 -7.40 1.73
N ILE A 36 -2.66 -7.53 2.49
CA ILE A 36 -3.50 -8.73 2.56
C ILE A 36 -4.75 -8.59 1.70
N PHE A 37 -5.31 -7.39 1.63
CA PHE A 37 -6.52 -7.07 0.89
C PHE A 37 -6.54 -5.61 0.45
N ALA A 38 -7.13 -5.34 -0.72
CA ALA A 38 -7.52 -4.00 -1.16
C ALA A 38 -8.67 -4.11 -2.15
N ALA A 39 -9.65 -3.21 -2.03
CA ALA A 39 -10.75 -3.02 -2.98
C ALA A 39 -11.08 -1.54 -3.11
N VAL A 40 -11.55 -1.13 -4.28
CA VAL A 40 -11.98 0.24 -4.56
C VAL A 40 -13.49 0.32 -4.55
N GLN A 41 -14.05 1.26 -3.80
CA GLN A 41 -15.47 1.57 -3.78
C GLN A 41 -15.64 3.09 -3.59
N ASP A 42 -16.43 3.72 -4.47
CA ASP A 42 -16.80 5.14 -4.36
C ASP A 42 -15.61 6.11 -4.19
N GLY A 43 -14.49 5.86 -4.89
CA GLY A 43 -13.28 6.68 -4.80
C GLY A 43 -12.42 6.43 -3.56
N ILE A 44 -12.77 5.44 -2.74
CA ILE A 44 -12.02 5.03 -1.55
C ILE A 44 -11.47 3.62 -1.74
N VAL A 45 -10.22 3.44 -1.32
CA VAL A 45 -9.57 2.14 -1.20
C VAL A 45 -9.78 1.64 0.22
N PHE A 46 -10.51 0.52 0.36
CA PHE A 46 -10.62 -0.23 1.60
C PHE A 46 -9.60 -1.35 1.58
N GLY A 47 -8.71 -1.39 2.56
CA GLY A 47 -7.62 -2.35 2.57
C GLY A 47 -7.27 -2.89 3.95
N ALA A 48 -6.43 -3.91 3.94
CA ALA A 48 -5.83 -4.49 5.13
C ALA A 48 -4.39 -4.88 4.84
N THR A 49 -3.51 -4.55 5.77
CA THR A 49 -2.16 -5.12 5.88
C THR A 49 -2.16 -6.21 6.95
N ARG A 50 -1.01 -6.80 7.28
CA ARG A 50 -0.92 -7.79 8.36
C ARG A 50 -1.18 -7.14 9.72
N ASP A 51 -0.81 -5.88 9.88
CA ASP A 51 -0.88 -5.13 11.13
C ASP A 51 -2.22 -4.42 11.35
N GLY A 52 -3.06 -4.27 10.32
CA GLY A 52 -4.37 -3.65 10.51
C GLY A 52 -5.14 -3.33 9.22
N ARG A 53 -6.29 -2.67 9.41
CA ARG A 53 -7.15 -2.17 8.32
C ARG A 53 -6.82 -0.71 8.02
N PHE A 54 -7.03 -0.28 6.78
CA PHE A 54 -6.86 1.10 6.36
C PHE A 54 -7.92 1.52 5.34
N THR A 55 -8.08 2.83 5.21
CA THR A 55 -8.85 3.50 4.17
C THR A 55 -8.02 4.63 3.57
N LEU A 56 -7.95 4.70 2.25
CA LEU A 56 -7.22 5.75 1.53
C LEU A 56 -8.10 6.31 0.40
N ASP A 57 -7.91 7.58 0.06
CA ASP A 57 -8.39 8.11 -1.22
C ASP A 57 -7.67 7.39 -2.37
N VAL A 58 -8.36 7.11 -3.49
CA VAL A 58 -7.77 6.44 -4.65
C VAL A 58 -6.53 7.14 -5.20
N ALA A 59 -6.44 8.47 -5.08
CA ALA A 59 -5.31 9.27 -5.53
C ALA A 59 -4.18 9.36 -4.50
N ALA A 60 -4.35 8.82 -3.28
CA ALA A 60 -3.33 8.89 -2.25
C ALA A 60 -2.03 8.18 -2.70
N PRO A 61 -0.86 8.79 -2.50
CA PRO A 61 0.40 8.18 -2.87
C PRO A 61 0.75 7.06 -1.88
N VAL A 62 1.23 5.93 -2.41
CA VAL A 62 1.74 4.80 -1.63
C VAL A 62 3.03 4.29 -2.25
N LEU A 63 3.86 3.61 -1.45
CA LEU A 63 5.04 2.91 -1.95
C LEU A 63 4.79 1.41 -1.94
N ILE A 64 5.14 0.71 -3.01
CA ILE A 64 5.03 -0.75 -3.12
C ILE A 64 6.38 -1.38 -3.41
N ASP A 65 6.67 -2.52 -2.80
CA ASP A 65 7.77 -3.38 -3.24
C ASP A 65 7.31 -4.08 -4.53
N PRO A 66 7.93 -3.79 -5.69
CA PRO A 66 7.48 -4.38 -6.96
C PRO A 66 7.83 -5.88 -7.05
N ASN A 67 8.78 -6.35 -6.25
CA ASN A 67 9.29 -7.71 -6.25
C ASN A 67 8.60 -8.57 -5.18
N LEU A 68 8.54 -9.89 -5.42
CA LEU A 68 7.84 -10.88 -4.59
C LEU A 68 8.82 -11.64 -3.69
#